data_AF-A0A2E7EQE0-F1
#
_entry.id   AF-A0A2E7EQE0-F1
#
_cell.length_a   1.000
_cell.length_b   1.000
_cell.length_c   1.000
_cell.angle_alpha   90.00
_cell.angle_beta   90.00
_cell.angle_gamma   90.00
#
_symmetry.space_group_name_H-M   'P 1'
#
loop_
_entity.id
_entity.type
_entity.pdbx_description
1 polymer ?
#
loop_
_entity_poly.entity_id
_entity_poly.type
_entity_poly.pdbx_seq_one_letter_code
_entity_poly.pdbx_strand_id
1 'polypeptide(L)'
;MDRSFLLNPKVVAASRQFVCIRLSTYESESEAEYLKSIYVGRSGDLENTTFALLEPNGRKTLSRPGRGPYAFRSASQLADQMDTIAKDYPGSQSAKYQDPQPPVMDRVDLALNVAACENLPLLITCAETDEDLKQLNQALAAHVWNDDLAGQFVFATTRNQADLKPLNGSTKNSGILVVDPGPYGITGRVQHEFAGVDETLSAKLLQFVTRLPPKTKDRSEHRHYGLQLGLDWETVIPETDPRSIRAKARTRGRD
;
A
#
# COMPACT_ATOMS: atom_id res chain seq x y z
N MET A 1 -7.02 -1.05 -14.43
CA MET A 1 -5.89 -1.91 -14.82
C MET A 1 -6.50 -3.27 -15.10
N ASP A 2 -6.24 -3.86 -16.25
CA ASP A 2 -6.51 -5.29 -16.43
C ASP A 2 -5.77 -6.02 -15.31
N ARG A 3 -6.50 -6.86 -14.56
CA ARG A 3 -6.00 -7.68 -13.46
C ARG A 3 -4.95 -8.72 -13.92
N SER A 4 -4.53 -8.75 -15.19
CA SER A 4 -3.74 -9.85 -15.75
C SER A 4 -2.23 -9.81 -15.50
N PHE A 5 -1.59 -8.64 -15.34
CA PHE A 5 -0.13 -8.58 -15.39
C PHE A 5 0.53 -8.84 -14.03
N LEU A 6 0.34 -7.94 -13.05
CA LEU A 6 0.99 -8.04 -11.73
C LEU A 6 0.30 -9.04 -10.79
N LEU A 7 -0.98 -9.36 -11.01
CA LEU A 7 -1.69 -10.40 -10.27
C LEU A 7 -1.55 -11.78 -10.93
N ASN A 8 -0.73 -11.91 -11.97
CA ASN A 8 -0.44 -13.20 -12.56
C ASN A 8 0.21 -14.11 -11.48
N PRO A 9 -0.27 -15.35 -11.28
CA PRO A 9 0.26 -16.23 -10.23
C PRO A 9 1.77 -16.43 -10.29
N LYS A 10 2.38 -16.43 -11.49
CA LYS A 10 3.83 -16.54 -11.64
C LYS A 10 4.57 -15.28 -11.16
N VAL A 11 4.04 -14.10 -11.46
CA VAL A 11 4.61 -12.83 -10.99
C VAL A 11 4.47 -12.73 -9.48
N VAL A 12 3.31 -13.10 -8.93
CA VAL A 12 3.09 -13.15 -7.48
C VAL A 12 4.08 -14.10 -6.81
N ALA A 13 4.25 -15.33 -7.34
CA ALA A 13 5.21 -16.29 -6.80
C ALA A 13 6.64 -15.76 -6.86
N ALA A 14 7.09 -15.21 -8.00
CA ALA A 14 8.43 -14.64 -8.16
C ALA A 14 8.65 -13.45 -7.22
N SER A 15 7.63 -12.61 -6.99
CA SER A 15 7.71 -11.44 -6.11
C SER A 15 8.01 -11.78 -4.65
N ARG A 16 7.77 -13.03 -4.20
CA ARG A 16 8.11 -13.48 -2.85
C ARG A 16 9.62 -13.54 -2.57
N GLN A 17 10.46 -13.43 -3.61
CA GLN A 17 11.92 -13.29 -3.50
C GLN A 17 12.39 -11.83 -3.44
N PHE A 18 11.46 -10.87 -3.49
CA PHE A 18 11.73 -9.45 -3.53
C PHE A 18 11.12 -8.74 -2.32
N VAL A 19 11.72 -7.61 -1.94
CA VAL A 19 11.05 -6.62 -1.10
C VAL A 19 10.20 -5.74 -2.01
N CYS A 20 8.88 -5.84 -1.86
CA CYS A 20 7.94 -4.99 -2.58
C CYS A 20 7.66 -3.73 -1.77
N ILE A 21 8.01 -2.56 -2.31
CA ILE A 21 7.82 -1.27 -1.66
C ILE A 21 6.57 -0.61 -2.21
N ARG A 22 5.64 -0.26 -1.31
CA ARG A 22 4.47 0.56 -1.63
C ARG A 22 4.89 2.02 -1.61
N LEU A 23 4.67 2.72 -2.72
CA LEU A 23 5.07 4.12 -2.86
C LEU A 23 4.00 5.07 -2.32
N SER A 24 4.44 6.14 -1.66
CA SER A 24 3.62 7.27 -1.24
C SER A 24 4.07 8.57 -1.94
N THR A 25 4.13 8.49 -3.29
CA THR A 25 4.84 9.39 -4.21
C THR A 25 4.74 10.91 -3.97
N TYR A 26 3.61 11.42 -3.46
CA TYR A 26 3.43 12.85 -3.16
C TYR A 26 3.17 13.15 -1.67
N GLU A 27 3.43 12.18 -0.79
CA GLU A 27 3.21 12.28 0.65
C GLU A 27 4.51 12.47 1.43
N SER A 28 5.67 12.31 0.77
CA SER A 28 7.00 12.49 1.34
C SER A 28 7.94 13.13 0.33
N GLU A 29 8.55 14.26 0.71
CA GLU A 29 9.53 14.97 -0.13
C GLU A 29 10.77 14.09 -0.40
N SER A 30 11.30 13.42 0.63
CA SER A 30 12.47 12.54 0.47
C SER A 30 12.17 11.32 -0.40
N GLU A 31 10.96 10.75 -0.31
CA GLU A 31 10.56 9.65 -1.19
C GLU A 31 10.41 10.16 -2.63
N ALA A 32 9.78 11.32 -2.82
CA ALA A 32 9.61 11.94 -4.13
C ALA A 32 10.96 12.20 -4.81
N GLU A 33 11.95 12.74 -4.10
CA GLU A 33 13.31 12.93 -4.60
C GLU A 33 13.97 11.61 -5.02
N TYR A 34 13.85 10.59 -4.18
CA TYR A 34 14.36 9.26 -4.49
C TYR A 34 13.68 8.66 -5.73
N LEU A 35 12.36 8.78 -5.85
CA LEU A 35 11.61 8.30 -7.01
C LEU A 35 11.97 9.05 -8.30
N LYS A 36 12.23 10.36 -8.23
CA LYS A 36 12.76 11.14 -9.37
C LYS A 36 14.10 10.62 -9.84
N SER A 37 14.97 10.18 -8.92
CA SER A 37 16.27 9.59 -9.27
C SER A 37 16.13 8.26 -10.05
N ILE A 38 15.02 7.54 -9.87
CA ILE A 38 14.72 6.29 -10.56
C ILE A 38 14.03 6.54 -11.90
N TYR A 39 13.00 7.39 -11.89
CA TYR A 39 12.16 7.63 -13.06
C TYR A 39 11.65 9.06 -13.10
N VAL A 40 11.88 9.70 -14.25
CA VAL A 40 11.19 10.93 -14.63
C VAL A 40 10.36 10.70 -15.87
N GLY A 41 9.20 11.35 -15.89
CA GLY A 41 8.26 11.33 -16.98
C GLY A 41 8.74 12.07 -18.21
N ARG A 42 7.88 12.13 -19.24
CA ARG A 42 8.12 12.97 -20.42
C ARG A 42 8.12 14.47 -20.09
N SER A 43 7.55 14.87 -18.95
CA SER A 43 7.61 16.23 -18.43
C SER A 43 8.97 16.59 -17.83
N GLY A 44 9.87 15.63 -17.64
CA GLY A 44 11.12 15.84 -16.91
C GLY A 44 10.95 15.92 -15.39
N ASP A 45 9.79 15.48 -14.87
CA ASP A 45 9.48 15.51 -13.44
C ASP A 45 8.88 14.17 -12.97
N LEU A 46 8.64 14.05 -11.66
CA LEU A 46 7.99 12.90 -11.04
C LEU A 46 6.61 12.68 -11.64
N GLU A 47 6.28 11.41 -11.88
CA GLU A 47 4.95 10.98 -12.24
C GLU A 47 4.34 10.17 -11.09
N ASN A 48 3.00 10.12 -11.00
CA ASN A 48 2.27 9.48 -9.89
C ASN A 48 2.45 7.95 -9.78
N THR A 49 3.30 7.35 -10.61
CA THR A 49 3.55 5.91 -10.59
C THR A 49 4.93 5.64 -11.13
N THR A 50 5.71 4.89 -10.35
CA THR A 50 7.03 4.39 -10.72
C THR A 50 7.08 2.89 -10.49
N PHE A 51 7.63 2.17 -11.46
CA PHE A 51 7.92 0.74 -11.40
C PHE A 51 9.35 0.52 -11.89
N ALA A 52 10.13 -0.19 -11.08
CA ALA A 52 11.47 -0.65 -11.41
C ALA A 52 11.79 -1.90 -10.58
N LEU A 53 12.67 -2.75 -11.09
CA LEU A 53 13.37 -3.74 -10.28
C LEU A 53 14.73 -3.13 -9.92
N LEU A 54 15.12 -3.20 -8.66
CA LEU A 54 16.34 -2.58 -8.14
C LEU A 54 17.28 -3.65 -7.58
N GLU A 55 18.57 -3.35 -7.53
CA GLU A 55 19.53 -4.12 -6.73
C GLU A 55 19.14 -4.07 -5.24
N PRO A 56 19.58 -5.02 -4.39
CA PRO A 56 19.17 -5.09 -2.99
C PRO A 56 19.42 -3.81 -2.16
N ASN A 57 20.39 -2.99 -2.56
CA ASN A 57 20.71 -1.72 -1.92
C ASN A 57 19.83 -0.53 -2.40
N GLY A 58 18.92 -0.75 -3.34
CA GLY A 58 18.04 0.26 -3.94
C GLY A 58 18.69 1.22 -4.94
N ARG A 59 20.02 1.20 -5.12
CA ARG A 59 20.73 2.29 -5.82
C ARG A 59 20.74 2.17 -7.33
N LYS A 60 20.60 0.95 -7.87
CA LYS A 60 20.72 0.69 -9.30
C LYS A 60 19.51 -0.07 -9.83
N THR A 61 19.00 0.39 -10.96
CA THR A 61 17.90 -0.26 -11.68
C THR A 61 18.39 -1.48 -12.43
N LEU A 62 17.74 -2.62 -12.19
CA LEU A 62 17.92 -3.90 -12.90
C LEU A 62 16.91 -4.11 -14.03
N SER A 63 15.93 -3.22 -14.15
CA SER A 63 15.00 -3.16 -15.27
C SER A 63 14.80 -1.72 -15.73
N ARG A 64 14.29 -1.54 -16.96
CA ARG A 64 13.96 -0.21 -17.45
C ARG A 64 12.79 0.35 -16.63
N PRO A 65 12.96 1.51 -15.96
CA PRO A 65 11.91 2.10 -15.15
C PRO A 65 10.78 2.68 -16.00
N GLY A 66 9.58 2.79 -15.42
CA GLY A 66 8.43 3.41 -16.06
C GLY A 66 7.20 3.46 -15.16
N ARG A 67 6.03 3.83 -15.70
CA ARG A 67 4.76 3.90 -14.96
C ARG A 67 4.10 2.54 -14.64
N GLY A 68 4.85 1.45 -14.79
CA GLY A 68 4.35 0.08 -14.73
C GLY A 68 5.34 -0.88 -15.41
N PRO A 69 5.07 -2.20 -15.40
CA PRO A 69 5.97 -3.22 -15.92
C PRO A 69 6.04 -3.27 -17.46
N TYR A 70 5.86 -2.15 -18.16
CA TYR A 70 5.80 -2.07 -19.61
C TYR A 70 7.13 -2.35 -20.32
N ALA A 71 8.24 -2.43 -19.57
CA ALA A 71 9.51 -2.93 -20.09
C ALA A 71 9.46 -4.42 -20.46
N PHE A 72 8.46 -5.15 -19.96
CA PHE A 72 8.26 -6.58 -20.17
C PHE A 72 7.10 -6.82 -21.14
N ARG A 73 7.31 -7.73 -22.09
CA ARG A 73 6.32 -8.11 -23.12
C ARG A 73 5.15 -8.90 -22.54
N SER A 74 5.38 -9.64 -21.46
CA SER A 74 4.37 -10.49 -20.82
C SER A 74 4.66 -10.70 -19.34
N ALA A 75 3.63 -11.12 -18.58
CA ALA A 75 3.77 -11.47 -17.17
C ALA A 75 4.76 -12.62 -16.95
N SER A 76 4.77 -13.62 -17.85
CA SER A 76 5.75 -14.71 -17.80
C SER A 76 7.18 -14.17 -17.98
N GLN A 77 7.41 -13.26 -18.92
CA GLN A 77 8.74 -12.68 -19.11
C GLN A 77 9.20 -11.88 -17.87
N LEU A 78 8.29 -11.15 -17.23
CA LEU A 78 8.59 -10.49 -15.96
C LEU A 78 8.99 -11.51 -14.89
N ALA A 79 8.20 -12.58 -14.70
CA ALA A 79 8.49 -13.61 -13.72
C ALA A 79 9.84 -14.30 -13.98
N ASP A 80 10.13 -14.69 -15.23
CA ASP A 80 11.40 -15.32 -15.60
C ASP A 80 12.60 -14.38 -15.33
N GLN A 81 12.44 -13.08 -15.57
CA GLN A 81 13.47 -12.09 -15.25
C GLN A 81 13.64 -11.91 -13.74
N MET A 82 12.55 -11.88 -12.98
CA MET A 82 12.59 -11.81 -11.52
C MET A 82 13.30 -13.02 -10.93
N ASP A 83 13.01 -14.23 -11.42
CA ASP A 83 13.68 -15.46 -11.00
C ASP A 83 15.17 -15.46 -11.35
N THR A 84 15.54 -14.88 -12.49
CA THR A 84 16.95 -14.71 -12.87
C THR A 84 17.66 -13.75 -11.93
N ILE A 85 17.06 -12.59 -11.66
CA ILE A 85 17.61 -11.59 -10.72
C ILE A 85 17.74 -12.21 -9.32
N ALA A 86 16.75 -12.95 -8.83
CA ALA A 86 16.80 -13.57 -7.51
C ALA A 86 17.94 -14.61 -7.37
N LYS A 87 18.41 -15.21 -8.47
CA LYS A 87 19.59 -16.09 -8.47
C LYS A 87 20.90 -15.31 -8.37
N ASP A 88 20.97 -14.16 -9.02
CA ASP A 88 22.13 -13.27 -8.99
C ASP A 88 22.26 -12.54 -7.64
N TYR A 89 21.12 -12.32 -6.96
CA TYR A 89 21.03 -11.69 -5.64
C TYR A 89 20.27 -12.59 -4.67
N PRO A 90 20.87 -13.71 -4.22
CA PRO A 90 20.19 -14.64 -3.33
C PRO A 90 19.86 -13.96 -2.01
N GLY A 91 18.57 -13.88 -1.70
CA GLY A 91 18.10 -13.42 -0.40
C GLY A 91 18.52 -14.38 0.70
N SER A 92 18.84 -13.86 1.89
CA SER A 92 19.02 -14.73 3.04
C SER A 92 17.66 -15.33 3.42
N GLN A 93 17.53 -16.66 3.32
CA GLN A 93 16.32 -17.36 3.79
C GLN A 93 16.05 -17.08 5.27
N SER A 94 17.10 -16.87 6.06
CA SER A 94 16.95 -16.51 7.47
C SER A 94 16.43 -15.08 7.68
N ALA A 95 16.47 -14.20 6.67
CA ALA A 95 16.00 -12.82 6.76
C ALA A 95 14.57 -12.63 6.21
N LYS A 96 14.02 -13.62 5.49
CA LYS A 96 12.63 -13.56 5.00
C LYS A 96 11.71 -13.40 6.21
N TYR A 97 10.85 -12.38 6.17
CA TYR A 97 9.84 -12.14 7.21
C TYR A 97 10.40 -11.85 8.61
N GLN A 98 11.65 -11.39 8.72
CA GLN A 98 12.27 -11.03 10.00
C GLN A 98 12.18 -9.54 10.33
N ASP A 99 11.50 -8.72 9.51
CA ASP A 99 11.33 -7.31 9.85
C ASP A 99 10.53 -7.22 11.16
N PRO A 100 11.09 -6.62 12.23
CA PRO A 100 10.41 -6.53 13.51
C PRO A 100 9.22 -5.57 13.48
N GLN A 101 8.92 -4.91 12.36
CA GLN A 101 7.80 -4.00 12.20
C GLN A 101 6.94 -4.38 10.98
N PRO A 102 5.62 -4.19 11.05
CA PRO A 102 4.77 -4.17 9.85
C PRO A 102 5.17 -3.00 8.93
N PRO A 103 4.84 -3.06 7.63
CA PRO A 103 5.12 -1.99 6.67
C PRO A 103 4.09 -0.86 6.84
N VAL A 104 4.25 -0.08 7.90
CA VAL A 104 3.33 0.99 8.29
C VAL A 104 3.43 2.20 7.36
N MET A 105 2.29 2.81 7.08
CA MET A 105 2.20 4.15 6.48
C MET A 105 2.38 5.23 7.54
N ASP A 106 2.89 6.39 7.13
CA ASP A 106 3.20 7.51 8.03
C ASP A 106 1.97 8.08 8.76
N ARG A 107 0.77 7.97 8.16
CA ARG A 107 -0.48 8.50 8.72
C ARG A 107 -1.66 7.57 8.48
N VAL A 108 -2.63 7.58 9.41
CA VAL A 108 -3.84 6.76 9.33
C VAL A 108 -4.74 7.16 8.16
N ASP A 109 -4.89 8.45 7.88
CA ASP A 109 -5.68 8.96 6.76
C ASP A 109 -5.11 8.48 5.42
N LEU A 110 -3.78 8.57 5.26
CA LEU A 110 -3.07 8.08 4.09
C LEU A 110 -3.21 6.56 3.96
N ALA A 111 -3.04 5.82 5.05
CA ALA A 111 -3.21 4.38 5.05
C ALA A 111 -4.63 3.96 4.65
N LEU A 112 -5.64 4.68 5.13
CA LEU A 112 -7.05 4.46 4.78
C LEU A 112 -7.31 4.75 3.30
N ASN A 113 -6.73 5.82 2.77
CA ASN A 113 -6.76 6.14 1.35
C ASN A 113 -6.12 5.05 0.50
N VAL A 114 -4.91 4.63 0.88
CA VAL A 114 -4.15 3.57 0.20
C VAL A 114 -4.88 2.22 0.25
N ALA A 115 -5.38 1.82 1.41
CA ALA A 115 -6.16 0.60 1.60
C ALA A 115 -7.39 0.59 0.71
N ALA A 116 -8.11 1.73 0.66
CA ALA A 116 -9.21 1.89 -0.26
C ALA A 116 -8.72 1.68 -1.69
N CYS A 117 -7.71 2.42 -2.17
CA CYS A 117 -7.16 2.32 -3.52
C CYS A 117 -6.77 0.89 -3.94
N GLU A 118 -6.13 0.13 -3.06
CA GLU A 118 -5.68 -1.24 -3.30
C GLU A 118 -6.77 -2.30 -3.15
N ASN A 119 -7.95 -1.94 -2.61
CA ASN A 119 -8.98 -2.88 -2.21
C ASN A 119 -8.49 -3.90 -1.17
N LEU A 120 -7.70 -3.44 -0.21
CA LEU A 120 -7.24 -4.23 0.91
C LEU A 120 -7.87 -3.72 2.21
N PRO A 121 -8.12 -4.58 3.21
CA PRO A 121 -8.43 -4.11 4.54
C PRO A 121 -7.23 -3.36 5.15
N LEU A 122 -7.51 -2.48 6.11
CA LEU A 122 -6.51 -1.72 6.86
C LEU A 122 -6.40 -2.31 8.27
N LEU A 123 -5.17 -2.56 8.73
CA LEU A 123 -4.84 -2.84 10.13
C LEU A 123 -4.26 -1.58 10.77
N ILE A 124 -4.84 -1.18 11.90
CA ILE A 124 -4.37 -0.03 12.67
C ILE A 124 -3.98 -0.50 14.07
N THR A 125 -2.74 -0.28 14.46
CA THR A 125 -2.31 -0.42 15.86
C THR A 125 -2.45 0.92 16.58
N CYS A 126 -3.09 0.88 17.75
CA CYS A 126 -3.35 2.07 18.56
C CYS A 126 -2.86 1.84 19.99
N ALA A 127 -2.19 2.81 20.58
CA ALA A 127 -1.82 2.82 22.00
C ALA A 127 -1.54 4.25 22.48
N GLU A 128 -1.42 4.44 23.79
CA GLU A 128 -1.20 5.77 24.36
C GLU A 128 0.27 6.22 24.27
N THR A 129 1.21 5.29 24.29
CA THR A 129 2.65 5.56 24.31
C THR A 129 3.38 4.97 23.11
N ASP A 130 4.51 5.58 22.72
CA ASP A 130 5.34 5.06 21.62
C ASP A 130 5.93 3.68 21.96
N GLU A 131 6.20 3.42 23.23
CA GLU A 131 6.73 2.13 23.69
C GLU A 131 5.67 1.02 23.56
N ASP A 132 4.42 1.29 23.96
CA ASP A 132 3.33 0.33 23.79
C ASP A 132 3.04 0.05 22.32
N LEU A 133 3.06 1.09 21.47
CA LEU A 133 2.92 0.92 20.03
C LEU A 133 4.03 0.07 19.44
N LYS A 134 5.28 0.35 19.82
CA LYS A 134 6.44 -0.41 19.36
C LYS A 134 6.33 -1.88 19.75
N GLN A 135 5.98 -2.16 21.00
CA GLN A 135 5.78 -3.54 21.48
C GLN A 135 4.63 -4.24 20.75
N LEU A 136 3.50 -3.55 20.56
CA LEU A 136 2.36 -4.09 19.82
C LEU A 136 2.70 -4.38 18.35
N ASN A 137 3.43 -3.48 17.68
CA ASN A 137 3.89 -3.68 16.31
C ASN A 137 4.90 -4.82 16.20
N GLN A 138 5.83 -4.95 17.16
CA GLN A 138 6.77 -6.07 17.21
C GLN A 138 6.06 -7.41 17.37
N ALA A 139 5.07 -7.48 18.26
CA ALA A 139 4.25 -8.67 18.42
C ALA A 139 3.45 -8.96 17.14
N LEU A 140 2.84 -7.94 16.51
CA LEU A 140 2.06 -8.08 15.29
C LEU A 140 2.91 -8.54 14.10
N ALA A 141 4.15 -8.07 13.98
CA ALA A 141 5.06 -8.36 12.88
C ALA A 141 5.20 -9.88 12.63
N ALA A 142 5.37 -10.67 13.70
CA ALA A 142 5.46 -12.13 13.63
C ALA A 142 4.20 -12.81 13.05
N HIS A 143 3.04 -12.15 13.15
CA HIS A 143 1.77 -12.66 12.63
C HIS A 143 1.46 -12.22 11.20
N VAL A 144 2.00 -11.09 10.74
CA VAL A 144 1.69 -10.53 9.41
C VAL A 144 2.77 -10.82 8.38
N TRP A 145 4.00 -11.05 8.85
CA TRP A 145 5.09 -11.54 8.03
C TRP A 145 5.07 -13.07 7.91
N ASN A 146 4.14 -13.57 7.12
CA ASN A 146 4.13 -14.97 6.66
C ASN A 146 3.53 -15.05 5.25
N ASP A 147 3.64 -16.22 4.62
CA ASP A 147 3.22 -16.39 3.23
C ASP A 147 1.71 -16.18 3.01
N ASP A 148 0.88 -16.40 4.03
CA ASP A 148 -0.58 -16.27 3.92
C ASP A 148 -1.04 -14.82 4.08
N LEU A 149 -0.40 -14.04 4.95
CA LEU A 149 -0.82 -12.67 5.32
C LEU A 149 0.02 -11.56 4.69
N ALA A 150 1.25 -11.85 4.24
CA ALA A 150 2.12 -10.84 3.65
C ALA A 150 1.48 -10.26 2.37
N GLY A 151 1.22 -8.95 2.40
CA GLY A 151 0.57 -8.20 1.32
C GLY A 151 -0.96 -8.25 1.33
N GLN A 152 -1.59 -8.77 2.38
CA GLN A 152 -3.07 -8.84 2.48
C GLN A 152 -3.71 -7.66 3.22
N PHE A 153 -2.90 -6.79 3.82
CA PHE A 153 -3.35 -5.64 4.58
C PHE A 153 -2.46 -4.42 4.30
N VAL A 154 -3.05 -3.24 4.40
CA VAL A 154 -2.32 -1.98 4.61
C VAL A 154 -2.20 -1.76 6.11
N PHE A 155 -1.13 -1.09 6.55
CA PHE A 155 -0.85 -0.90 7.96
C PHE A 155 -0.74 0.58 8.32
N ALA A 156 -1.24 0.93 9.50
CA ALA A 156 -1.02 2.21 10.14
C ALA A 156 -0.84 2.03 11.64
N THR A 157 -0.27 3.04 12.28
CA THR A 157 -0.11 3.11 13.72
C THR A 157 -0.49 4.52 14.18
N THR A 158 -1.14 4.67 15.34
CA THR A 158 -1.41 6.00 15.90
C THR A 158 -1.48 6.01 17.43
N ARG A 159 -1.13 7.16 18.01
CA ARG A 159 -1.43 7.50 19.42
C ARG A 159 -2.55 8.52 19.55
N ASN A 160 -2.92 9.15 18.44
CA ASN A 160 -3.86 10.24 18.42
C ASN A 160 -5.25 9.71 18.08
N GLN A 161 -6.14 9.70 19.07
CA GLN A 161 -7.53 9.27 18.87
C GLN A 161 -8.27 10.10 17.80
N ALA A 162 -7.83 11.34 17.52
CA ALA A 162 -8.42 12.13 16.47
C ALA A 162 -8.24 11.50 15.08
N ASP A 163 -7.19 10.72 14.87
CA ASP A 163 -6.91 10.01 13.62
C ASP A 163 -7.95 8.91 13.34
N LEU A 164 -8.64 8.43 14.39
CA LEU A 164 -9.66 7.39 14.30
C LEU A 164 -11.07 7.93 14.07
N LYS A 165 -11.29 9.25 14.15
CA LYS A 165 -12.60 9.89 13.91
C LYS A 165 -13.28 9.48 12.60
N PRO A 166 -12.56 9.26 11.47
CA PRO A 166 -13.19 8.83 10.22
C PRO A 166 -13.69 7.38 10.23
N LEU A 167 -13.40 6.62 11.29
CA LEU A 167 -13.75 5.22 11.43
C LEU A 167 -15.07 5.06 12.18
N ASN A 168 -16.04 4.42 11.53
CA ASN A 168 -17.32 4.09 12.14
C ASN A 168 -17.19 2.79 12.95
N GLY A 169 -17.73 2.79 14.17
CA GLY A 169 -17.80 1.62 15.03
C GLY A 169 -16.56 1.39 15.90
N SER A 170 -15.59 2.31 15.91
CA SER A 170 -14.47 2.22 16.86
C SER A 170 -14.92 2.59 18.26
N THR A 171 -14.57 1.74 19.23
CA THR A 171 -14.88 1.95 20.66
C THR A 171 -13.66 1.89 21.57
N LYS A 172 -12.49 1.50 21.03
CA LYS A 172 -11.26 1.31 21.81
C LYS A 172 -10.20 2.36 21.51
N ASN A 173 -9.49 2.71 22.58
CA ASN A 173 -8.34 3.62 22.54
C ASN A 173 -7.01 2.89 22.34
N SER A 174 -6.98 1.56 22.51
CA SER A 174 -5.78 0.74 22.40
C SER A 174 -6.05 -0.65 21.82
N GLY A 175 -5.06 -1.21 21.12
CA GLY A 175 -5.11 -2.53 20.51
C GLY A 175 -4.98 -2.49 19.00
N ILE A 176 -5.63 -3.44 18.31
CA ILE A 176 -5.54 -3.62 16.85
C ILE A 176 -6.94 -3.53 16.24
N LEU A 177 -7.11 -2.63 15.27
CA LEU A 177 -8.36 -2.45 14.53
C LEU A 177 -8.25 -3.10 13.15
N VAL A 178 -9.25 -3.89 12.77
CA VAL A 178 -9.45 -4.33 11.39
C VAL A 178 -10.50 -3.44 10.74
N VAL A 179 -10.12 -2.73 9.68
CA VAL A 179 -10.96 -1.73 9.04
C VAL A 179 -11.26 -2.13 7.60
N ASP A 180 -12.55 -2.15 7.24
CA ASP A 180 -12.98 -2.14 5.84
C ASP A 180 -13.00 -0.68 5.35
N PRO A 181 -12.12 -0.28 4.42
CA PRO A 181 -12.10 1.07 3.91
C PRO A 181 -13.36 1.37 3.08
N GLY A 182 -13.88 2.58 3.26
CA GLY A 182 -14.87 3.16 2.37
C GLY A 182 -14.31 3.31 0.95
N PRO A 183 -15.19 3.46 -0.06
CA PRO A 183 -14.77 3.43 -1.47
C PRO A 183 -13.75 4.52 -1.84
N TYR A 184 -13.78 5.67 -1.16
CA TYR A 184 -12.87 6.81 -1.38
C TYR A 184 -11.72 6.89 -0.36
N GLY A 185 -11.70 5.97 0.62
CA GLY A 185 -10.64 5.96 1.65
C GLY A 185 -10.60 7.19 2.56
N ILE A 186 -11.72 7.90 2.68
CA ILE A 186 -11.91 9.02 3.60
C ILE A 186 -12.52 8.53 4.91
N THR A 187 -13.39 7.53 4.84
CA THR A 187 -14.02 6.89 5.99
C THR A 187 -13.79 5.39 5.95
N GLY A 188 -13.93 4.74 7.10
CA GLY A 188 -13.80 3.29 7.25
C GLY A 188 -14.86 2.72 8.18
N ARG A 189 -15.03 1.40 8.17
CA ARG A 189 -15.84 0.68 9.15
C ARG A 189 -14.97 -0.31 9.90
N VAL A 190 -14.90 -0.18 11.22
CA VAL A 190 -14.25 -1.16 12.07
C VAL A 190 -15.04 -2.46 12.01
N GLN A 191 -14.40 -3.52 11.53
CA GLN A 191 -14.95 -4.87 11.45
C GLN A 191 -14.67 -5.64 12.73
N HIS A 192 -13.53 -5.36 13.37
CA HIS A 192 -13.12 -6.03 14.59
C HIS A 192 -12.06 -5.23 15.36
N GLU A 193 -12.02 -5.47 16.68
CA GLU A 193 -11.05 -4.85 17.58
C GLU A 193 -10.40 -5.91 18.49
N PHE A 194 -9.12 -6.17 18.28
CA PHE A 194 -8.33 -7.01 19.16
C PHE A 194 -7.75 -6.15 20.30
N ALA A 195 -7.79 -6.67 21.52
CA ALA A 195 -7.13 -6.00 22.66
C ALA A 195 -5.59 -6.01 22.53
N GLY A 196 -5.04 -7.00 21.83
CA GLY A 196 -3.62 -7.20 21.59
C GLY A 196 -3.40 -8.40 20.68
N VAL A 197 -2.18 -8.95 20.71
CA VAL A 197 -1.81 -10.13 19.93
C VAL A 197 -2.04 -11.40 20.76
N ASP A 198 -2.69 -12.40 20.16
CA ASP A 198 -2.89 -13.74 20.72
C ASP A 198 -2.48 -14.81 19.67
N GLU A 199 -2.33 -16.06 20.08
CA GLU A 199 -1.92 -17.16 19.19
C GLU A 199 -2.90 -17.43 18.03
N THR A 200 -4.14 -16.94 18.14
CA THR A 200 -5.19 -17.13 17.14
C THR A 200 -5.29 -15.98 16.14
N LEU A 201 -4.52 -14.90 16.34
CA LEU A 201 -4.63 -13.66 15.57
C LEU A 201 -4.47 -13.91 14.06
N SER A 202 -3.45 -14.65 13.63
CA SER A 202 -3.22 -14.93 12.20
C SER A 202 -4.41 -15.62 11.55
N ALA A 203 -4.98 -16.63 12.21
CA ALA A 203 -6.14 -17.35 11.70
C ALA A 203 -7.37 -16.44 11.60
N LYS A 204 -7.57 -15.54 12.57
CA LYS A 204 -8.67 -14.56 12.54
C LYS A 204 -8.45 -13.52 11.43
N LEU A 205 -7.23 -13.02 11.24
CA LEU A 205 -6.90 -12.09 10.15
C LEU A 205 -7.17 -12.71 8.78
N LEU A 206 -6.80 -13.96 8.55
CA LEU A 206 -7.09 -14.68 7.29
C LEU A 206 -8.59 -14.78 6.99
N GLN A 207 -9.43 -14.93 8.02
CA GLN A 207 -10.88 -14.89 7.83
C GLN A 207 -11.36 -13.53 7.35
N PHE A 208 -10.76 -12.42 7.82
CA PHE A 208 -11.11 -11.08 7.34
C PHE A 208 -10.70 -10.85 5.89
N VAL A 209 -9.51 -11.30 5.49
CA VAL A 209 -9.07 -11.25 4.07
C VAL A 209 -10.08 -11.95 3.17
N THR A 210 -10.61 -13.09 3.61
CA THR A 210 -11.60 -13.86 2.83
C THR A 210 -12.99 -13.23 2.81
N ARG A 211 -13.41 -12.63 3.94
CA ARG A 211 -14.75 -12.01 4.10
C ARG A 211 -14.84 -10.60 3.53
N LEU A 212 -13.72 -9.92 3.29
CA LEU A 212 -13.65 -8.59 2.72
C LEU A 212 -13.06 -8.66 1.30
N PRO A 213 -13.77 -9.27 0.33
CA PRO A 213 -13.23 -9.46 -1.00
C PRO A 213 -13.02 -8.10 -1.70
N PRO A 214 -12.04 -8.02 -2.62
CA PRO A 214 -11.77 -6.80 -3.36
C PRO A 214 -13.01 -6.27 -4.09
N LYS A 215 -13.36 -5.01 -3.84
CA LYS A 215 -14.52 -4.35 -4.46
C LYS A 215 -14.24 -4.10 -5.94
N THR A 216 -15.24 -4.33 -6.79
CA THR A 216 -15.18 -3.91 -8.21
C THR A 216 -15.20 -2.39 -8.27
N LYS A 217 -14.27 -1.81 -9.03
CA LYS A 217 -14.18 -0.36 -9.22
C LYS A 217 -14.24 -0.02 -10.69
N ASP A 218 -15.17 0.85 -11.03
CA ASP A 218 -15.14 1.56 -12.30
C ASP A 218 -14.49 2.93 -12.10
N ARG A 219 -13.48 3.24 -12.93
CA ARG A 219 -12.72 4.49 -12.82
C ARG A 219 -13.58 5.71 -13.16
N SER A 220 -14.50 5.57 -14.12
CA SER A 220 -15.33 6.68 -14.58
C SER A 220 -16.36 7.03 -13.53
N GLU A 221 -17.10 6.03 -13.03
CA GLU A 221 -18.10 6.20 -11.97
C GLU A 221 -17.44 6.73 -10.69
N HIS A 222 -16.33 6.12 -10.26
CA HIS A 222 -15.63 6.53 -9.05
C HIS A 222 -15.23 8.01 -9.10
N ARG A 223 -14.69 8.49 -10.23
CA ARG A 223 -14.39 9.92 -10.37
C ARG A 223 -15.64 10.77 -10.39
N HIS A 224 -16.66 10.39 -11.17
CA HIS A 224 -17.88 11.17 -11.31
C HIS A 224 -18.55 11.42 -9.96
N TYR A 225 -18.76 10.36 -9.19
CA TYR A 225 -19.39 10.45 -7.87
C TYR A 225 -18.49 11.15 -6.84
N GLY A 226 -17.16 10.93 -6.87
CA GLY A 226 -16.24 11.63 -5.98
C GLY A 226 -16.36 13.15 -6.11
N LEU A 227 -16.55 13.66 -7.33
CA LEU A 227 -16.70 15.11 -7.57
C LEU A 227 -18.05 15.65 -7.14
N GLN A 228 -19.13 14.90 -7.41
CA GLN A 228 -20.46 15.28 -6.94
C GLN A 228 -20.49 15.40 -5.42
N LEU A 229 -19.68 14.60 -4.73
CA LEU A 229 -19.50 14.64 -3.29
C LEU A 229 -18.45 15.68 -2.83
N GLY A 230 -17.84 16.43 -3.75
CA GLY A 230 -16.82 17.45 -3.45
C GLY A 230 -15.53 16.87 -2.86
N LEU A 231 -15.25 15.58 -3.08
CA LEU A 231 -14.10 14.91 -2.50
C LEU A 231 -12.83 15.23 -3.31
N ASP A 232 -11.80 15.72 -2.62
CA ASP A 232 -10.47 15.91 -3.14
C ASP A 232 -9.44 15.43 -2.12
N TRP A 233 -8.39 14.78 -2.60
CA TRP A 233 -7.24 14.41 -1.77
C TRP A 233 -6.15 15.45 -1.97
N GLU A 234 -5.76 16.09 -0.87
CA GLU A 234 -4.63 17.00 -0.82
C GLU A 234 -3.36 16.24 -0.47
N THR A 235 -2.34 16.42 -1.30
CA THR A 235 -1.04 15.76 -1.15
C THR A 235 -0.09 16.64 -0.35
N VAL A 236 0.88 16.05 0.33
CA VAL A 236 1.87 16.82 1.13
C VAL A 236 2.75 17.70 0.24
N ILE A 237 3.14 17.20 -0.93
CA ILE A 237 3.84 17.97 -1.96
C ILE A 237 2.97 18.11 -3.22
N PRO A 238 3.11 19.19 -3.99
CA PRO A 238 2.30 19.38 -5.19
C PRO A 238 2.45 18.23 -6.20
N GLU A 239 1.31 17.77 -6.74
CA GLU A 239 1.32 16.82 -7.85
C GLU A 239 2.00 17.43 -9.08
N THR A 240 2.97 16.70 -9.66
CA THR A 240 3.71 17.12 -10.87
C THR A 240 3.29 16.35 -12.13
N ASP A 241 2.55 15.24 -12.00
CA ASP A 241 2.10 14.44 -13.14
C ASP A 241 1.10 15.21 -14.02
N PRO A 242 1.46 15.58 -15.27
CA PRO A 242 0.59 16.36 -16.14
C PRO A 242 -0.72 15.65 -16.46
N ARG A 243 -0.75 14.30 -16.44
CA ARG A 243 -1.99 13.54 -16.67
C ARG A 243 -2.96 13.68 -15.51
N SER A 244 -2.45 13.71 -14.28
CA SER A 244 -3.26 13.90 -13.07
C SER A 244 -3.82 15.31 -13.01
N ILE A 245 -2.95 16.31 -13.16
CA ILE A 245 -3.32 17.73 -13.15
C ILE A 245 -4.38 18.03 -14.23
N ARG A 246 -4.15 17.59 -15.47
CA ARG A 246 -5.12 17.79 -16.56
C ARG A 246 -6.42 17.00 -16.35
N ALA A 247 -6.37 15.89 -15.63
CA ALA A 247 -7.59 15.17 -15.28
C ALA A 247 -8.40 16.00 -14.26
N LYS A 248 -7.79 16.43 -13.15
CA LYS A 248 -8.45 17.30 -12.16
C LYS A 248 -9.02 18.57 -12.80
N ALA A 249 -8.25 19.25 -13.65
CA ALA A 249 -8.68 20.48 -14.33
C ALA A 249 -9.87 20.27 -15.27
N ARG A 250 -9.84 19.25 -16.15
CA ARG A 250 -10.96 18.92 -17.05
C ARG A 250 -12.23 18.56 -16.30
N THR A 251 -12.03 17.99 -15.13
CA THR A 251 -13.10 17.48 -14.30
C THR A 251 -13.76 18.61 -13.50
N ARG A 252 -13.01 19.63 -13.07
CA ARG A 252 -13.52 20.84 -12.40
C ARG A 252 -14.06 21.90 -13.35
N GLY A 253 -13.51 22.03 -14.56
CA GLY A 253 -13.99 22.97 -15.57
C GLY A 253 -15.25 22.54 -16.32
N ARG A 254 -16.07 21.65 -15.73
CA ARG A 254 -17.34 21.16 -16.28
C ARG A 254 -18.56 21.70 -15.53
N ASP A 255 -18.37 22.78 -14.78
CA ASP A 255 -19.44 23.56 -14.13
C ASP A 255 -20.23 24.39 -15.16
#